data_AF-D8VEY9-F1
#
_entry.id   AF-D8VEY9-F1
#
_cell.length_a   1.000
_cell.length_b   1.000
_cell.length_c   1.000
_cell.angle_alpha   90.00
_cell.angle_beta   90.00
_cell.angle_gamma   90.00
#
_symmetry.space_group_name_H-M   'P 1'
#
loop_
_entity.id
_entity.type
_entity.pdbx_description
1 polymer ?
#
loop_
_entity_poly.entity_id
_entity_poly.type
_entity_poly.pdbx_seq_one_letter_code
_entity_poly.pdbx_strand_id
1 'polypeptide(L)'
;LEQLLVEARKQVQEQCDIAQALLQNQQRARNFNDASILPELCTSHRHQIKVMLKNDDRLRDIRSRCSRAKEELGKNLHARLRWMMFVQRQMNEVHERLNLQNENLRRLRRHFDLLRQLHQAPSIYLRSTVEIVRRKHFAAKFIEWAATLSGYSATVHQDEASLRK
;
A
#
# COMPACT_ATOMS: atom_id res chain seq x y z
N LEU A 1 -27.78 -4.47 -16.91
CA LEU A 1 -26.96 -5.13 -17.95
C LEU A 1 -27.22 -6.63 -17.99
N GLU A 2 -27.19 -7.35 -16.87
CA GLU A 2 -27.49 -8.80 -16.84
C GLU A 2 -28.87 -9.13 -17.40
N GLN A 3 -29.92 -8.39 -17.01
CA GLN A 3 -31.26 -8.56 -17.57
C GLN A 3 -31.31 -8.41 -19.09
N LEU A 4 -30.61 -7.41 -19.65
CA LEU A 4 -30.50 -7.23 -21.11
C LEU A 4 -29.73 -8.37 -21.78
N LEU A 5 -28.75 -8.95 -21.08
CA LEU A 5 -27.98 -10.09 -21.55
C LEU A 5 -28.83 -11.36 -21.60
N VAL A 6 -29.65 -11.59 -20.57
CA VAL A 6 -30.62 -12.68 -20.52
C VAL A 6 -31.67 -12.52 -21.63
N GLU A 7 -32.21 -11.31 -21.80
CA GLU A 7 -33.17 -11.00 -22.87
C GLU A 7 -32.57 -11.22 -24.26
N ALA A 8 -31.35 -10.73 -24.50
CA ALA A 8 -30.67 -10.96 -25.77
C ALA A 8 -30.45 -12.45 -26.05
N ARG A 9 -30.02 -13.24 -25.05
CA ARG A 9 -29.87 -14.70 -25.21
C ARG A 9 -31.19 -15.37 -25.57
N LYS A 10 -32.29 -14.97 -24.93
CA LYS A 10 -33.63 -15.47 -25.26
C LYS A 10 -34.02 -15.14 -26.70
N GLN A 11 -33.84 -13.90 -27.13
CA GLN A 11 -34.16 -13.47 -28.50
C GLN A 11 -33.31 -14.20 -29.55
N VAL A 12 -32.03 -14.47 -29.26
CA VAL A 12 -31.15 -15.29 -30.13
C VAL A 12 -31.65 -16.74 -30.21
N GLN A 13 -32.05 -17.33 -29.08
CA GLN A 13 -32.59 -18.70 -29.09
C GLN A 13 -33.88 -18.78 -29.93
N GLU A 14 -34.81 -17.85 -29.74
CA GLU A 14 -36.04 -17.78 -30.54
C GLU A 14 -35.75 -17.63 -32.05
N GLN A 15 -34.72 -16.86 -32.43
CA GLN A 15 -34.27 -16.75 -33.82
C GLN A 15 -33.75 -18.08 -34.37
N CYS A 16 -32.95 -18.81 -33.58
CA CYS A 16 -32.46 -20.14 -33.94
C CYS A 16 -33.59 -21.13 -34.14
N ASP A 17 -34.57 -21.15 -33.23
CA ASP A 17 -35.71 -22.05 -33.27
C ASP A 17 -36.58 -21.80 -34.52
N ILE A 18 -36.86 -20.52 -34.85
CA ILE A 18 -37.62 -20.15 -36.05
C ILE A 18 -36.84 -20.50 -37.33
N ALA A 19 -35.54 -20.24 -37.37
CA ALA A 19 -34.69 -20.58 -38.51
C ALA A 19 -34.66 -22.10 -38.76
N GLN A 20 -34.58 -22.89 -37.69
CA GLN A 20 -34.62 -24.35 -37.78
C GLN A 20 -35.99 -24.84 -38.25
N ALA A 21 -37.09 -24.26 -37.76
CA ALA A 21 -38.44 -24.59 -38.19
C ALA A 21 -38.67 -24.29 -39.69
N LEU A 22 -38.19 -23.15 -40.18
CA LEU A 22 -38.22 -22.79 -41.61
C LEU A 22 -37.47 -23.82 -42.46
N LEU A 23 -36.28 -24.24 -42.02
CA LEU A 23 -35.46 -25.22 -42.72
C LEU A 23 -36.14 -26.60 -42.78
N GLN A 24 -36.74 -27.05 -41.67
CA GLN A 24 -37.48 -28.29 -41.61
C GLN A 24 -38.73 -28.26 -42.50
N ASN A 25 -39.46 -27.14 -42.52
CA ASN A 25 -40.62 -26.97 -43.39
C ASN A 25 -40.24 -27.00 -44.86
N GLN A 26 -39.13 -26.36 -45.22
CA GLN A 26 -38.57 -26.42 -46.58
C GLN A 26 -38.22 -27.87 -46.98
N GLN A 27 -37.57 -28.64 -46.10
CA GLN A 27 -37.23 -30.04 -46.36
C GLN A 27 -38.47 -30.91 -46.52
N ARG A 28 -39.50 -30.72 -45.68
CA ARG A 28 -40.78 -31.43 -45.81
C ARG A 28 -41.47 -31.10 -47.12
N ALA A 29 -41.57 -29.82 -47.49
CA ALA A 29 -42.21 -29.39 -48.73
C ALA A 29 -41.55 -29.97 -49.99
N ARG A 30 -40.24 -30.21 -49.98
CA ARG A 30 -39.54 -30.90 -51.07
C ARG A 30 -39.95 -32.37 -51.23
N ASN A 31 -40.40 -33.02 -50.16
CA ASN A 31 -40.74 -34.43 -50.15
C ASN A 31 -42.25 -34.67 -50.37
N PHE A 32 -43.08 -33.60 -50.39
CA PHE A 32 -44.50 -33.67 -50.69
C PHE A 32 -44.77 -33.42 -52.18
N ASN A 33 -45.50 -34.33 -52.83
CA ASN A 33 -45.98 -34.18 -54.22
C ASN A 33 -47.38 -33.54 -54.30
N ASP A 34 -47.76 -32.75 -53.29
CA ASP A 34 -49.04 -32.05 -53.23
C ASP A 34 -48.79 -30.54 -53.27
N ALA A 35 -49.14 -29.90 -54.38
CA ALA A 35 -48.94 -28.46 -54.58
C ALA A 35 -49.96 -27.62 -53.79
N SER A 36 -51.03 -28.22 -53.27
CA SER A 36 -52.11 -27.49 -52.58
C SER A 36 -51.69 -26.90 -51.23
N ILE A 37 -50.62 -27.42 -50.61
CA ILE A 37 -50.11 -26.97 -49.29
C ILE A 37 -49.21 -25.72 -49.37
N LEU A 38 -48.71 -25.37 -50.56
CA LEU A 38 -47.74 -24.29 -50.75
C LEU A 38 -48.24 -22.90 -50.30
N PRO A 39 -49.50 -22.50 -50.55
CA PRO A 39 -50.01 -21.20 -50.11
C PRO A 39 -50.00 -21.05 -48.58
N GLU A 40 -50.36 -22.11 -47.87
CA GLU A 40 -50.38 -22.13 -46.40
C GLU A 40 -48.95 -22.07 -45.84
N LEU A 41 -48.02 -22.85 -46.42
CA LEU A 41 -46.61 -22.83 -46.05
C LEU A 41 -45.99 -21.44 -46.25
N CYS A 42 -46.26 -20.81 -47.40
CA CYS A 42 -45.81 -19.44 -47.70
C CYS A 42 -46.37 -18.41 -46.71
N THR A 43 -47.62 -18.60 -46.25
CA THR A 43 -48.24 -17.73 -45.25
C THR A 43 -47.58 -17.90 -43.89
N SER A 44 -47.30 -19.14 -43.47
CA SER A 44 -46.56 -19.47 -42.25
C SER A 44 -45.13 -18.91 -42.27
N HIS A 45 -44.38 -19.11 -43.36
CA HIS A 45 -43.04 -18.56 -43.53
C HIS A 45 -43.02 -17.04 -43.47
N ARG A 46 -44.01 -16.38 -44.10
CA ARG A 46 -44.14 -14.92 -44.03
C ARG A 46 -44.38 -14.45 -42.60
N HIS A 47 -45.16 -15.18 -41.81
CA HIS A 47 -45.36 -14.86 -40.39
C HIS A 47 -44.08 -15.07 -39.57
N GLN A 48 -43.39 -16.20 -39.75
CA GLN A 48 -42.13 -16.52 -39.10
C GLN A 48 -41.05 -15.45 -39.37
N ILE A 49 -40.87 -15.04 -40.63
CA ILE A 49 -39.92 -13.97 -41.01
C ILE A 49 -40.30 -12.63 -40.35
N LYS A 50 -41.59 -12.30 -40.23
CA LYS A 50 -42.02 -11.09 -39.50
C LYS A 50 -41.64 -11.15 -38.03
N VAL A 51 -41.72 -12.32 -37.38
CA VAL A 51 -41.27 -12.50 -36.00
C VAL A 51 -39.75 -12.39 -35.90
N MET A 52 -39.01 -13.01 -36.82
CA MET A 52 -37.55 -12.88 -36.89
C MET A 52 -37.12 -11.42 -37.04
N LEU A 53 -37.80 -10.63 -37.87
CA LEU A 53 -37.50 -9.20 -38.01
C LEU A 53 -37.68 -8.45 -36.69
N LYS A 54 -38.77 -8.71 -35.95
CA LYS A 54 -39.00 -8.10 -34.63
C LYS A 54 -37.94 -8.48 -33.61
N ASN A 55 -37.49 -9.73 -33.63
CA ASN A 55 -36.43 -10.20 -32.73
C ASN A 55 -35.08 -9.55 -33.07
N ASP A 56 -34.76 -9.35 -34.35
CA ASP A 56 -33.56 -8.62 -34.78
C ASP A 56 -33.60 -7.15 -34.34
N ASP A 57 -34.74 -6.46 -34.52
CA ASP A 57 -34.92 -5.08 -34.05
C ASP A 57 -34.70 -4.95 -32.53
N ARG A 58 -35.20 -5.91 -31.74
CA ARG A 58 -34.96 -5.96 -30.29
C ARG A 58 -33.48 -6.18 -29.96
N LEU A 59 -32.80 -7.07 -30.67
CA LEU A 59 -31.36 -7.30 -30.47
C LEU A 59 -30.54 -6.05 -30.80
N ARG A 60 -30.92 -5.31 -31.85
CA ARG A 60 -30.29 -4.02 -32.20
C ARG A 60 -30.51 -2.97 -31.11
N ASP A 61 -31.72 -2.88 -30.55
CA ASP A 61 -31.99 -1.99 -29.41
C ASP A 61 -31.12 -2.34 -28.18
N ILE A 62 -31.09 -3.62 -27.80
CA ILE A 62 -30.26 -4.09 -26.67
C ILE A 62 -28.79 -3.74 -26.91
N ARG A 63 -28.27 -3.97 -28.13
CA ARG A 63 -26.89 -3.61 -28.50
C ARG A 63 -26.65 -2.11 -28.35
N SER A 64 -27.56 -1.27 -28.85
CA SER A 64 -27.47 0.19 -28.77
C SER A 64 -27.40 0.67 -27.31
N ARG A 65 -28.29 0.15 -26.46
CA ARG A 65 -28.34 0.47 -25.02
C ARG A 65 -27.07 0.06 -24.29
N CYS A 66 -26.56 -1.14 -24.57
CA CYS A 66 -25.29 -1.61 -24.02
C CYS A 66 -24.11 -0.73 -24.47
N SER A 67 -24.09 -0.29 -25.72
CA SER A 67 -23.04 0.60 -26.25
C SER A 67 -23.03 1.94 -25.52
N ARG A 68 -24.20 2.56 -25.35
CA ARG A 68 -24.34 3.83 -24.61
C ARG A 68 -23.91 3.70 -23.16
N ALA A 69 -24.37 2.65 -22.47
CA ALA A 69 -23.98 2.40 -21.08
C ALA A 69 -22.46 2.20 -20.90
N LYS A 70 -21.81 1.51 -21.84
CA LYS A 70 -20.34 1.37 -21.84
C LYS A 70 -19.63 2.70 -22.05
N GLU A 71 -20.13 3.54 -22.95
CA GLU A 71 -19.56 4.86 -23.20
C GLU A 71 -19.68 5.78 -21.97
N GLU A 72 -20.86 5.82 -21.35
CA GLU A 72 -21.10 6.57 -20.12
C GLU A 72 -20.20 6.09 -18.97
N LEU A 73 -20.07 4.78 -18.80
CA LEU A 73 -19.17 4.20 -17.81
C LEU A 73 -17.71 4.59 -18.09
N GLY A 74 -17.27 4.51 -19.35
CA GLY A 74 -15.92 4.91 -19.75
C GLY A 74 -15.63 6.38 -19.42
N LYS A 75 -16.57 7.29 -19.72
CA LYS A 75 -16.46 8.71 -19.37
C LYS A 75 -16.37 8.90 -17.85
N ASN A 76 -17.21 8.19 -17.08
CA ASN A 76 -17.23 8.30 -15.63
C ASN A 76 -15.93 7.79 -15.00
N LEU A 77 -15.44 6.61 -15.43
CA LEU A 77 -14.19 6.03 -14.95
C LEU A 77 -13.01 6.95 -15.27
N HIS A 78 -12.93 7.48 -16.48
CA HIS A 78 -11.87 8.41 -16.87
C HIS A 78 -11.85 9.67 -15.97
N ALA A 79 -13.02 10.27 -15.70
CA ALA A 79 -13.12 11.42 -14.81
C ALA A 79 -12.68 11.08 -13.37
N ARG A 80 -13.12 9.93 -12.84
CA ARG A 80 -12.73 9.47 -11.49
C ARG A 80 -11.23 9.19 -11.38
N LEU A 81 -10.65 8.52 -12.37
CA LEU A 81 -9.21 8.24 -12.40
C LEU A 81 -8.39 9.53 -12.46
N ARG A 82 -8.84 10.53 -13.24
CA ARG A 82 -8.21 11.85 -13.26
C ARG A 82 -8.23 12.52 -11.89
N TRP A 83 -9.34 12.42 -11.16
CA TRP A 83 -9.44 12.94 -9.80
C TRP A 83 -8.55 12.19 -8.81
N MET A 84 -8.50 10.87 -8.90
CA MET A 84 -7.62 10.04 -8.07
C MET A 84 -6.14 10.40 -8.28
N MET A 85 -5.71 10.61 -9.53
CA MET A 85 -4.35 11.07 -9.82
C MET A 85 -4.04 12.44 -9.23
N PHE A 86 -5.01 13.37 -9.27
CA PHE A 86 -4.86 14.69 -8.65
C PHE A 86 -4.66 14.56 -7.14
N VAL A 87 -5.52 13.81 -6.45
CA VAL A 87 -5.41 13.58 -5.00
C VAL A 87 -4.08 12.90 -4.65
N GLN A 88 -3.67 11.88 -5.41
CA GLN A 88 -2.39 11.21 -5.21
C GLN A 88 -1.20 12.17 -5.33
N ARG A 89 -1.22 13.09 -6.29
CA ARG A 89 -0.17 14.11 -6.44
C ARG A 89 -0.11 15.02 -5.22
N GLN A 90 -1.26 15.47 -4.71
CA GLN A 90 -1.31 16.30 -3.50
C GLN A 90 -0.79 15.54 -2.27
N MET A 91 -1.16 14.26 -2.12
CA MET A 91 -0.66 13.43 -1.03
C MET A 91 0.85 13.24 -1.10
N ASN A 92 1.39 13.00 -2.29
CA ASN A 92 2.84 12.86 -2.49
C ASN A 92 3.57 14.16 -2.13
N GLU A 93 3.05 15.33 -2.53
CA GLU A 93 3.66 16.61 -2.19
C GLU A 93 3.71 16.84 -0.67
N VAL A 94 2.61 16.55 0.03
CA VAL A 94 2.57 16.64 1.50
C VAL A 94 3.54 15.64 2.14
N HIS A 95 3.62 14.42 1.61
CA HIS A 95 4.54 13.39 2.09
C HIS A 95 6.00 13.83 1.98
N GLU A 96 6.42 14.37 0.84
CA GLU A 96 7.78 14.89 0.63
C GLU A 96 8.10 16.03 1.60
N ARG A 97 7.17 16.97 1.80
CA ARG A 97 7.33 18.06 2.77
C ARG A 97 7.50 17.51 4.19
N LEU A 98 6.70 16.51 4.58
CA LEU A 98 6.78 15.89 5.90
C LEU A 98 8.11 15.17 6.11
N ASN A 99 8.60 14.45 5.09
CA ASN A 99 9.91 13.78 5.14
C ASN A 99 11.05 14.79 5.34
N LEU A 100 11.03 15.91 4.61
CA LEU A 100 12.02 16.98 4.78
C LEU A 100 12.01 17.54 6.20
N GLN A 101 10.83 17.80 6.77
CA GLN A 101 10.71 18.30 8.14
C GLN A 101 11.20 17.27 9.17
N ASN A 102 10.90 16.00 8.97
CA ASN A 102 11.38 14.93 9.84
C ASN A 102 12.92 14.85 9.84
N GLU A 103 13.56 14.99 8.67
CA GLU A 103 15.03 15.03 8.59
C GLU A 103 15.61 16.28 9.28
N ASN A 104 14.96 17.43 9.15
CA ASN A 104 15.35 18.64 9.88
C ASN A 104 15.25 18.46 11.39
N LEU A 105 14.17 17.86 11.89
CA LEU A 105 13.99 17.55 13.32
C LEU A 105 15.06 16.57 13.83
N ARG A 106 15.41 15.55 13.05
CA ARG A 106 16.50 14.62 13.38
C ARG A 106 17.86 15.32 13.47
N ARG A 107 18.14 16.27 12.57
CA ARG A 107 19.36 17.11 12.63
C ARG A 107 19.35 17.99 13.88
N LEU A 108 18.24 18.67 14.14
CA LEU A 108 18.09 19.56 15.29
C LEU A 108 18.26 18.80 16.62
N ARG A 109 17.70 17.59 16.73
CA ARG A 109 17.91 16.72 17.90
C ARG A 109 19.38 16.44 18.16
N ARG A 110 20.15 16.10 17.12
CA ARG A 110 21.60 15.88 17.24
C ARG A 110 22.33 17.15 17.71
N HIS A 111 21.94 18.32 17.23
CA HIS A 111 22.52 19.58 17.72
C HIS A 111 22.21 19.83 19.20
N PHE A 112 21.00 19.52 19.67
CA PHE A 112 20.67 19.63 21.09
C PHE A 112 21.49 18.67 21.95
N ASP A 113 21.74 17.45 21.48
CA ASP A 113 22.61 16.50 22.20
C ASP A 113 24.04 17.03 22.34
N LEU A 114 24.59 17.64 21.28
CA LEU A 114 25.90 18.29 21.31
C LEU A 114 25.92 19.50 22.25
N LEU A 115 24.91 20.37 22.19
CA LEU A 115 24.80 21.53 23.09
C LEU A 115 24.71 21.10 24.55
N ARG A 116 23.97 20.03 24.83
CA ARG A 116 23.88 19.46 26.18
C ARG A 116 25.24 18.97 26.66
N GLN A 117 26.00 18.26 25.82
CA GLN A 117 27.35 17.80 26.16
C GLN A 117 28.29 18.99 26.41
N LEU A 118 28.25 20.01 25.55
CA LEU A 118 29.04 21.22 25.68
C LEU A 118 28.73 21.97 26.99
N HIS A 119 27.45 22.08 27.34
CA HIS A 119 27.01 22.70 28.60
C HIS A 119 27.48 21.91 29.83
N GLN A 120 27.54 20.57 29.75
CA GLN A 120 27.99 19.72 30.87
C GLN A 120 29.51 19.69 31.03
N ALA A 121 30.27 19.94 29.96
CA ALA A 121 31.73 19.81 29.96
C ALA A 121 32.45 20.69 31.01
N PRO A 122 32.13 21.98 31.21
CA PRO A 122 32.80 22.82 32.22
C PRO A 122 32.63 22.28 33.65
N SER A 123 31.43 21.82 34.01
CA SER A 123 31.16 21.25 35.33
C SER A 123 31.95 19.96 35.55
N ILE A 124 32.00 19.09 34.55
CA ILE A 124 32.78 17.84 34.62
C ILE A 124 34.27 18.16 34.75
N TYR A 125 34.78 19.11 33.97
CA TYR A 125 36.16 19.56 34.03
C TYR A 125 36.52 20.11 35.42
N LEU A 126 35.71 21.02 35.98
CA LEU A 126 35.94 21.61 37.29
C LEU A 126 35.91 20.56 38.42
N ARG A 127 34.97 19.61 38.37
CA ARG A 127 34.94 18.49 39.32
C ARG A 127 36.20 17.64 39.23
N SER A 128 36.69 17.42 38.01
CA SER A 128 37.90 16.64 37.76
C SER A 128 39.15 17.35 38.30
N THR A 129 39.28 18.67 38.12
CA THR A 129 40.41 19.45 38.66
C THR A 129 40.41 19.47 40.18
N VAL A 130 39.24 19.64 40.81
CA VAL A 130 39.10 19.55 42.28
C VAL A 130 39.53 18.18 42.80
N GLU A 131 39.08 17.09 42.17
CA GLU A 131 39.46 15.73 42.57
C GLU A 131 40.97 15.46 42.40
N ILE A 132 41.61 16.00 41.36
CA ILE A 132 43.06 15.89 41.17
C ILE A 132 43.82 16.55 42.33
N VAL A 133 43.43 17.77 42.72
CA VAL A 133 44.06 18.49 43.83
C VAL A 133 43.86 17.72 45.14
N ARG A 134 42.64 17.21 45.39
CA ARG A 134 42.33 16.40 46.57
C ARG A 134 43.21 15.14 46.64
N ARG A 135 43.38 14.42 45.53
CA ARG A 135 44.24 13.22 45.45
C ARG A 135 45.71 13.55 45.70
N LYS A 136 46.21 14.66 45.16
CA LYS A 136 47.58 15.12 45.43
C LYS A 136 47.80 15.42 46.91
N HIS A 137 46.86 16.13 47.53
CA HIS A 137 46.92 16.43 48.96
C HIS A 137 46.90 15.16 49.81
N PHE A 138 45.97 14.23 49.51
CA PHE A 138 45.88 12.95 50.19
C PHE A 138 47.17 12.13 50.04
N ALA A 139 47.73 12.04 48.83
CA ALA A 139 48.96 11.30 48.58
C ALA A 139 50.14 11.86 49.38
N ALA A 140 50.29 13.19 49.44
CA ALA A 140 51.34 13.83 50.24
C ALA A 140 51.21 13.45 51.73
N LYS A 141 49.99 13.53 52.28
CA LYS A 141 49.73 13.17 53.67
C LYS A 141 49.90 11.67 53.95
N PHE A 142 49.53 10.82 53.00
CA PHE A 142 49.74 9.39 53.11
C PHE A 142 51.23 9.02 53.13
N ILE A 143 52.04 9.66 52.29
CA ILE A 143 53.51 9.48 52.27
C ILE A 143 54.14 9.95 53.58
N GLU A 144 53.74 11.13 54.07
CA GLU A 144 54.20 11.65 55.36
C GLU A 144 53.93 10.66 56.49
N TRP A 145 52.69 10.17 56.60
CA TRP A 145 52.30 9.16 57.57
C TRP A 145 53.10 7.85 57.42
N ALA A 146 53.26 7.35 56.19
CA ALA A 146 54.00 6.11 55.92
C ALA A 146 55.48 6.25 56.30
N ALA A 147 56.09 7.41 56.04
CA ALA A 147 57.46 7.70 56.44
C ALA A 147 57.60 7.74 57.98
N THR A 148 56.68 8.39 58.68
CA THR A 148 56.66 8.38 60.16
C THR A 148 56.51 6.97 60.71
N LEU A 149 55.58 6.18 60.18
CA LEU A 149 55.38 4.79 60.59
C LEU A 149 56.61 3.94 60.34
N SER A 150 57.22 4.05 59.16
CA SER A 150 58.45 3.32 58.83
C SER A 150 59.60 3.72 59.74
N GLY A 151 59.74 5.00 60.09
CA GLY A 151 60.73 5.47 61.04
C GLY A 151 60.53 4.87 62.43
N TYR A 152 59.29 4.88 62.94
CA TYR A 152 58.94 4.26 64.22
C TYR A 152 59.18 2.75 64.22
N SER A 153 58.80 2.04 63.15
CA SER A 153 59.07 0.62 63.02
C SER A 153 60.57 0.32 62.99
N ALA A 154 61.38 1.17 62.35
CA ALA A 154 62.83 1.01 62.33
C ALA A 154 63.45 1.22 63.72
N THR A 155 62.99 2.21 64.50
CA THR A 155 63.47 2.41 65.88
C THR A 155 63.11 1.23 66.77
N VAL A 156 61.85 0.76 66.73
CA VAL A 156 61.41 -0.41 67.51
C VAL A 156 62.22 -1.66 67.13
N HIS A 157 62.46 -1.87 65.84
CA HIS A 157 63.27 -2.99 65.38
C HIS A 157 64.73 -2.90 65.88
N GLN A 158 65.32 -1.71 65.85
CA GLN A 158 66.68 -1.49 66.35
C GLN A 158 66.78 -1.72 67.86
N ASP A 159 65.79 -1.25 68.63
CA ASP A 159 65.72 -1.47 70.07
C ASP A 159 65.59 -2.97 70.38
N GLU A 160 64.68 -3.69 69.70
CA GLU A 160 64.53 -5.14 69.85
C GLU A 160 65.81 -5.89 69.46
N ALA A 161 66.48 -5.50 68.37
CA ALA A 161 67.73 -6.08 67.93
C ALA A 161 68.87 -5.82 68.93
N SER A 162 68.86 -4.68 69.62
CA SER A 162 69.85 -4.34 70.67
C SER A 162 69.66 -5.17 71.95
N LEU A 163 68.42 -5.51 72.30
CA LEU A 163 68.09 -6.36 73.45
C LEU A 163 68.36 -7.86 73.21
N ARG A 164 68.54 -8.27 71.96
CA ARG A 164 68.86 -9.66 71.56
C ARG A 164 70.36 -9.92 71.38
N LYS A 165 71.21 -8.91 71.56
CA LYS A 165 72.67 -9.05 71.66
C LYS A 165 73.09 -9.17 73.12
#